data_AF-A0A955M9H8-F1
#
_entry.id   AF-A0A955M9H8-F1
#
_cell.length_a   1.000
_cell.length_b   1.000
_cell.length_c   1.000
_cell.angle_alpha   90.00
_cell.angle_beta   90.00
_cell.angle_gamma   90.00
#
_symmetry.space_group_name_H-M   'P 1'
#
loop_
_entity.id
_entity.type
_entity.pdbx_description
1 polymer ?
#
loop_
_entity_poly.entity_id
_entity_poly.type
_entity_poly.pdbx_seq_one_letter_code
_entity_poly.pdbx_strand_id
1 'polypeptide(L)'
;PRNGMIAYDSTDDQLQAYIAGTWIELESAGMVDISDDTNLTAGTGITITGDTIAVQDIYVLTAGDTMTGNLNVDAQMVIGSQSAPEVSIILDLSASDQALRVTRLADPAANIAQPRNGMIAYDSTDDQLQAYIAGTWIELESAGMVDISDDTNLTAGTGITITGDTVAVQDIYVLTAGDTMTGNLNVDAQMVIGSQSAPEVSIILDLSA
;
A
#
# COMPACT_ATOMS: atom_id res chain seq x y z
N PRO A 1 -53.05 -60.08 -18.13
CA PRO A 1 -52.73 -59.50 -16.80
C PRO A 1 -54.03 -59.41 -15.97
N ARG A 2 -53.95 -59.48 -14.64
CA ARG A 2 -55.11 -59.31 -13.74
C ARG A 2 -54.95 -58.03 -12.94
N ASN A 3 -56.07 -57.39 -12.59
CA ASN A 3 -56.05 -56.18 -11.77
C ASN A 3 -55.29 -56.45 -10.45
N GLY A 4 -54.33 -55.60 -10.10
CA GLY A 4 -53.43 -55.76 -8.94
C GLY A 4 -52.20 -56.64 -9.18
N MET A 5 -51.96 -57.10 -10.41
CA MET A 5 -50.73 -57.84 -10.75
C MET A 5 -49.54 -56.88 -10.78
N ILE A 6 -48.48 -57.20 -10.04
CA ILE A 6 -47.19 -56.49 -10.12
C ILE A 6 -46.29 -57.27 -11.07
N ALA A 7 -45.65 -56.58 -12.00
CA ALA A 7 -44.62 -57.13 -12.86
C ALA A 7 -43.45 -56.15 -12.94
N TYR A 8 -42.28 -56.68 -13.26
CA TYR A 8 -41.12 -55.86 -13.59
C TYR A 8 -40.99 -55.83 -15.12
N ASP A 9 -40.97 -54.63 -15.68
CA ASP A 9 -40.73 -54.39 -17.09
C ASP A 9 -39.22 -54.34 -17.32
N SER A 10 -38.68 -55.40 -17.92
CA SER A 10 -37.25 -55.52 -18.22
C SER A 10 -36.78 -54.62 -19.36
N THR A 11 -37.69 -54.01 -20.12
CA THR A 11 -37.32 -53.07 -21.19
C THR A 11 -37.04 -51.69 -20.62
N ASP A 12 -37.84 -51.26 -19.64
CA ASP A 12 -37.74 -49.92 -19.04
C ASP A 12 -37.13 -49.94 -17.62
N ASP A 13 -36.77 -51.12 -17.09
CA ASP A 13 -36.18 -51.32 -15.75
C ASP A 13 -37.08 -50.80 -14.60
N GLN A 14 -38.41 -50.99 -14.73
CA GLN A 14 -39.39 -50.47 -13.78
C GLN A 14 -40.29 -51.56 -13.21
N LEU A 15 -40.70 -51.42 -11.94
CA LEU A 15 -41.83 -52.16 -11.39
C LEU A 15 -43.13 -51.48 -11.84
N GLN A 16 -44.09 -52.25 -12.34
CA GLN A 16 -45.40 -51.77 -12.78
C GLN A 16 -46.51 -52.59 -12.12
N ALA A 17 -47.64 -51.95 -11.84
CA ALA A 17 -48.88 -52.59 -11.42
C ALA A 17 -49.93 -52.52 -12.55
N TYR A 18 -50.58 -53.64 -12.84
CA TYR A 18 -51.71 -53.67 -13.76
C TYR A 18 -52.98 -53.25 -13.03
N ILE A 19 -53.45 -52.04 -13.29
CA ILE A 19 -54.62 -51.44 -12.65
C ILE A 19 -55.65 -51.06 -13.70
N ALA A 20 -56.89 -51.53 -13.54
CA ALA A 20 -58.06 -51.19 -14.35
C ALA A 20 -57.88 -51.35 -15.87
N GLY A 21 -57.04 -52.28 -16.32
CA GLY A 21 -56.82 -52.53 -17.75
C GLY A 21 -55.49 -52.01 -18.29
N THR A 22 -54.74 -51.25 -17.49
CA THR A 22 -53.53 -50.51 -17.90
C THR A 22 -52.37 -50.80 -16.94
N TRP A 23 -51.14 -50.77 -17.45
CA TRP A 23 -49.94 -50.81 -16.61
C TRP A 23 -49.60 -49.41 -16.11
N ILE A 24 -49.39 -49.28 -14.80
CA ILE A 24 -49.01 -48.03 -14.13
C ILE A 24 -47.69 -48.31 -13.42
N GLU A 25 -46.71 -47.43 -13.58
CA GLU A 25 -45.42 -47.53 -12.91
C GLU A 25 -45.57 -47.37 -11.39
N LEU A 26 -44.81 -48.17 -10.65
CA LEU A 26 -44.68 -48.08 -9.21
C LEU A 26 -43.40 -47.30 -8.94
N GLU A 27 -43.52 -45.98 -8.79
CA GLU A 27 -42.40 -45.13 -8.38
C GLU A 27 -41.75 -45.72 -7.11
N SER A 28 -40.42 -45.81 -7.12
CA SER A 28 -39.64 -46.31 -6.00
C SER A 28 -39.86 -45.42 -4.79
N ALA A 29 -40.72 -45.86 -3.86
CA ALA A 29 -40.96 -45.20 -2.59
C ALA A 29 -39.70 -45.24 -1.71
N GLY A 30 -38.77 -44.32 -1.93
CA GLY A 30 -37.53 -44.23 -1.16
C GLY A 30 -36.52 -43.20 -1.62
N MET A 31 -36.63 -42.66 -2.84
CA MET A 31 -35.80 -41.56 -3.33
C MET A 31 -36.70 -40.47 -3.90
N VAL A 32 -36.35 -39.21 -3.62
CA VAL A 32 -37.01 -38.06 -4.24
C VAL A 32 -36.53 -37.99 -5.69
N ASP A 33 -37.38 -38.45 -6.60
CA ASP A 33 -37.24 -38.23 -8.03
C ASP A 33 -37.56 -36.76 -8.34
N ILE A 34 -36.74 -36.13 -9.18
CA ILE A 34 -36.91 -34.74 -9.65
C ILE A 34 -36.85 -34.68 -11.19
N SER A 35 -36.87 -35.83 -11.85
CA SER A 35 -36.74 -35.94 -13.31
C SER A 35 -37.93 -35.33 -14.06
N ASP A 36 -39.08 -35.25 -13.39
CA ASP A 36 -40.34 -34.64 -13.83
C ASP A 36 -40.56 -33.21 -13.31
N ASP A 37 -39.78 -32.75 -12.33
CA ASP A 37 -39.81 -31.39 -11.79
C ASP A 37 -39.21 -30.37 -12.79
N THR A 38 -40.01 -30.03 -13.80
CA THR A 38 -39.67 -29.17 -14.95
C THR A 38 -39.41 -27.70 -14.61
N ASN A 39 -39.37 -27.35 -13.32
CA ASN A 39 -39.26 -25.99 -12.81
C ASN A 39 -37.88 -25.66 -12.23
N LEU A 40 -36.95 -26.61 -12.20
CA LEU A 40 -35.57 -26.34 -11.81
C LEU A 40 -34.85 -25.63 -12.97
N THR A 41 -34.99 -24.32 -13.03
CA THR A 41 -34.14 -23.50 -13.90
C THR A 41 -32.76 -23.46 -13.26
N ALA A 42 -31.82 -24.25 -13.79
CA ALA A 42 -30.42 -24.11 -13.45
C ALA A 42 -30.00 -22.65 -13.73
N GLY A 43 -29.67 -21.91 -12.68
CA GLY A 43 -29.02 -20.62 -12.84
C GLY A 43 -27.67 -20.77 -13.53
N THR A 44 -27.09 -19.67 -13.99
CA THR A 44 -25.71 -19.64 -14.47
C THR A 44 -24.76 -20.32 -13.46
N GLY A 45 -24.03 -21.36 -13.90
CA GLY A 45 -23.07 -22.09 -13.07
C GLY A 45 -23.51 -23.49 -12.60
N ILE A 46 -24.74 -23.92 -12.91
CA ILE A 46 -25.23 -25.26 -12.58
C ILE A 46 -25.37 -26.08 -13.87
N THR A 47 -24.63 -27.19 -13.97
CA THR A 47 -24.78 -28.20 -15.03
C THR A 47 -25.36 -29.47 -14.42
N ILE A 48 -26.56 -29.86 -14.87
CA ILE A 48 -27.21 -31.11 -14.47
C ILE A 48 -27.14 -32.06 -15.66
N THR A 49 -26.49 -33.22 -15.49
CA THR A 49 -26.45 -34.28 -16.50
C THR A 49 -26.70 -35.62 -15.81
N GLY A 50 -27.84 -36.25 -16.09
CA GLY A 50 -28.31 -37.48 -15.44
C GLY A 50 -28.79 -37.29 -13.99
N ASP A 51 -28.93 -38.41 -13.27
CA ASP A 51 -29.44 -38.48 -11.88
C ASP A 51 -28.40 -38.08 -10.81
N THR A 52 -27.31 -37.41 -11.19
CA THR A 52 -26.24 -37.06 -10.25
C THR A 52 -25.80 -35.62 -10.44
N ILE A 53 -25.87 -34.86 -9.34
CA ILE A 53 -25.34 -33.49 -9.27
C ILE A 53 -23.81 -33.58 -9.23
N ALA A 54 -23.17 -33.39 -10.39
CA ALA A 54 -21.73 -33.24 -10.51
C ALA A 54 -21.35 -31.75 -10.39
N VAL A 55 -21.08 -31.30 -9.17
CA VAL A 55 -20.49 -29.97 -8.93
C VAL A 55 -18.98 -30.07 -9.12
N GLN A 56 -18.52 -29.97 -10.37
CA GLN A 56 -17.09 -30.15 -10.66
C GLN A 56 -16.20 -29.07 -10.05
N ASP A 57 -16.69 -27.88 -9.70
CA ASP A 57 -15.86 -26.84 -9.07
C ASP A 57 -16.72 -25.78 -8.35
N ILE A 58 -17.17 -26.02 -7.11
CA ILE A 58 -17.73 -24.94 -6.28
C ILE A 58 -16.62 -24.08 -5.62
N TYR A 59 -15.35 -24.47 -5.73
CA TYR A 59 -14.27 -23.91 -4.91
C TYR A 59 -13.08 -23.29 -5.64
N VAL A 60 -13.10 -23.17 -6.97
CA VAL A 60 -12.04 -22.49 -7.71
C VAL A 60 -12.64 -21.36 -8.51
N LEU A 61 -12.34 -20.12 -8.08
CA LEU A 61 -12.52 -18.97 -8.95
C LEU A 61 -11.60 -19.16 -10.16
N THR A 62 -12.21 -19.31 -11.32
CA THR A 62 -11.53 -19.37 -12.61
C THR A 62 -11.27 -17.96 -13.16
N ALA A 63 -10.51 -17.89 -14.25
CA ALA A 63 -10.21 -16.62 -14.90
C ALA A 63 -11.51 -15.93 -15.35
N GLY A 64 -11.77 -14.74 -14.80
CA GLY A 64 -12.96 -13.96 -15.09
C GLY A 64 -14.03 -13.99 -14.00
N ASP A 65 -13.88 -14.84 -12.99
CA ASP A 65 -14.81 -14.88 -11.86
C ASP A 65 -14.69 -13.63 -10.97
N THR A 66 -15.81 -13.19 -10.42
CA THR A 66 -15.89 -12.06 -9.48
C THR A 66 -16.47 -12.54 -8.16
N MET A 67 -15.76 -12.28 -7.05
CA MET A 67 -16.29 -12.53 -5.71
C MET A 67 -17.22 -11.40 -5.28
N THR A 68 -18.40 -11.74 -4.78
CA THR A 68 -19.24 -10.80 -4.02
C THR A 68 -19.13 -11.15 -2.54
N GLY A 69 -18.37 -10.37 -1.77
CA GLY A 69 -18.16 -10.60 -0.34
C GLY A 69 -16.70 -10.51 0.08
N ASN A 70 -16.39 -10.93 1.32
CA ASN A 70 -15.05 -10.90 1.88
C ASN A 70 -14.29 -12.18 1.52
N LEU A 71 -13.03 -12.03 1.11
CA LEU A 71 -12.06 -13.12 1.05
C LEU A 71 -11.30 -13.15 2.38
N ASN A 72 -11.45 -14.24 3.16
CA ASN A 72 -10.60 -14.48 4.34
C ASN A 72 -9.48 -15.47 3.96
N VAL A 73 -8.23 -15.04 4.06
CA VAL A 73 -7.05 -15.87 3.77
C VAL A 73 -6.25 -16.00 5.07
N ASP A 74 -6.22 -17.21 5.65
CA ASP A 74 -5.51 -17.49 6.90
C ASP A 74 -4.02 -17.88 6.68
N ALA A 75 -3.59 -17.94 5.42
CA ALA A 75 -2.24 -18.29 4.97
C ALA A 75 -1.68 -17.24 3.98
N GLN A 76 -0.68 -17.59 3.17
CA GLN A 76 -0.10 -16.69 2.17
C GLN A 76 -1.05 -16.46 0.97
N MET A 77 -1.14 -15.21 0.53
CA MET A 77 -1.75 -14.79 -0.73
C MET A 77 -0.65 -14.46 -1.74
N VAL A 78 -0.77 -15.01 -2.94
CA VAL A 78 0.14 -14.74 -4.07
C VAL A 78 -0.67 -14.10 -5.19
N ILE A 79 -0.24 -12.94 -5.66
CA ILE A 79 -0.87 -12.22 -6.77
C ILE A 79 0.14 -12.10 -7.90
N GLY A 80 -0.16 -12.76 -9.02
CA GLY A 80 0.71 -12.89 -10.19
C GLY A 80 0.84 -14.34 -10.65
N SER A 81 1.84 -14.61 -11.47
CA SER A 81 2.04 -15.92 -12.13
C SER A 81 3.26 -16.70 -11.60
N GLN A 82 3.56 -16.59 -10.30
CA GLN A 82 4.71 -17.27 -9.70
C GLN A 82 4.36 -18.68 -9.22
N SER A 83 5.20 -19.65 -9.58
CA SER A 83 5.00 -21.07 -9.27
C SER A 83 5.57 -21.50 -7.91
N ALA A 84 6.41 -20.68 -7.29
CA ALA A 84 7.07 -20.94 -6.01
C ALA A 84 7.10 -19.64 -5.17
N PRO A 85 6.17 -19.47 -4.22
CA PRO A 85 6.08 -18.27 -3.38
C PRO A 85 7.23 -18.20 -2.38
N GLU A 86 7.58 -17.00 -1.93
CA GLU A 86 8.61 -16.81 -0.90
C GLU A 86 8.14 -17.29 0.49
N VAL A 87 9.02 -17.93 1.26
CA VAL A 87 8.65 -18.72 2.46
C VAL A 87 8.32 -17.86 3.71
N SER A 88 8.54 -16.54 3.66
CA SER A 88 8.43 -15.66 4.85
C SER A 88 7.50 -14.46 4.67
N ILE A 89 6.54 -14.52 3.75
CA ILE A 89 5.61 -13.42 3.48
C ILE A 89 4.17 -13.89 3.43
N ILE A 90 3.24 -13.02 3.84
CA ILE A 90 1.79 -13.29 3.81
C ILE A 90 1.17 -12.74 2.52
N LEU A 91 1.76 -11.73 1.90
CA LEU A 91 1.36 -11.21 0.59
C LEU A 91 2.59 -11.19 -0.33
N ASP A 92 2.54 -11.97 -1.40
CA ASP A 92 3.55 -12.03 -2.46
C ASP A 92 3.02 -11.40 -3.75
N LEU A 93 3.70 -10.38 -4.26
CA LEU A 93 3.34 -9.67 -5.49
C LEU A 93 4.43 -9.93 -6.52
N SER A 94 4.13 -10.82 -7.48
CA SER A 94 5.17 -11.42 -8.31
C SER A 94 5.14 -10.97 -9.78
N ALA A 95 4.37 -9.94 -10.11
CA ALA A 95 4.27 -9.42 -11.47
C ALA A 95 5.57 -8.68 -11.86
N SER A 96 6.01 -8.84 -13.12
CA SER A 96 7.25 -8.24 -13.61
C SER A 96 7.14 -6.76 -13.99
N ASP A 97 5.92 -6.30 -14.26
CA ASP A 97 5.61 -4.98 -14.83
C ASP A 97 4.42 -4.31 -14.12
N GLN A 98 4.05 -4.81 -12.95
CA GLN A 98 2.97 -4.26 -12.12
C GLN A 98 3.47 -4.06 -10.70
N ALA A 99 2.80 -3.17 -9.96
CA ALA A 99 3.13 -2.87 -8.58
C ALA A 99 1.87 -2.75 -7.74
N LEU A 100 2.02 -2.82 -6.41
CA LEU A 100 0.95 -2.46 -5.50
C LEU A 100 0.67 -0.96 -5.64
N ARG A 101 -0.54 -0.63 -6.08
CA ARG A 101 -1.05 0.73 -5.96
C ARG A 101 -1.74 0.88 -4.62
N VAL A 102 -1.15 1.62 -3.71
CA VAL A 102 -1.76 1.98 -2.42
C VAL A 102 -2.91 2.98 -2.60
N THR A 103 -3.73 3.14 -1.56
CA THR A 103 -4.80 4.15 -1.54
C THR A 103 -4.19 5.55 -1.69
N ARG A 104 -4.63 6.29 -2.71
CA ARG A 104 -4.19 7.67 -2.99
C ARG A 104 -5.25 8.65 -2.51
N LEU A 105 -4.86 9.55 -1.62
CA LEU A 105 -5.74 10.53 -0.96
C LEU A 105 -5.13 11.92 -1.09
N ALA A 106 -5.95 12.97 -1.00
CA ALA A 106 -5.43 14.34 -1.00
C ALA A 106 -4.58 14.58 0.25
N ASP A 107 -5.07 14.12 1.40
CA ASP A 107 -4.35 14.13 2.68
C ASP A 107 -4.88 12.93 3.51
N PRO A 108 -4.05 11.90 3.80
CA PRO A 108 -4.46 10.75 4.62
C PRO A 108 -4.96 11.13 6.02
N ALA A 109 -4.42 12.17 6.65
CA ALA A 109 -4.83 12.64 7.97
C ALA A 109 -6.22 13.26 7.95
N ALA A 110 -6.58 13.98 6.88
CA ALA A 110 -7.91 14.56 6.72
C ALA A 110 -8.94 13.59 6.12
N ASN A 111 -8.51 12.66 5.27
CA ASN A 111 -9.43 11.82 4.48
C ASN A 111 -9.77 10.48 5.14
N ILE A 112 -8.95 9.97 6.06
CA ILE A 112 -9.23 8.74 6.80
C ILE A 112 -9.74 9.09 8.20
N ALA A 113 -11.04 8.91 8.43
CA ALA A 113 -11.69 9.33 9.67
C ALA A 113 -11.25 8.53 10.92
N GLN A 114 -10.86 7.27 10.75
CA GLN A 114 -10.46 6.36 11.84
C GLN A 114 -9.25 5.52 11.43
N PRO A 115 -8.06 6.14 11.33
CA PRO A 115 -6.86 5.44 10.93
C PRO A 115 -6.44 4.42 12.00
N ARG A 116 -5.75 3.36 11.58
CA ARG A 116 -5.23 2.30 12.46
C ARG A 116 -3.76 2.09 12.20
N ASN A 117 -3.01 1.76 13.26
CA ASN A 117 -1.57 1.53 13.14
C ASN A 117 -1.27 0.47 12.08
N GLY A 118 -0.32 0.77 11.20
CA GLY A 118 0.07 -0.07 10.07
C GLY A 118 -0.65 0.23 8.75
N MET A 119 -1.60 1.17 8.72
CA MET A 119 -2.14 1.67 7.45
C MET A 119 -1.05 2.41 6.67
N ILE A 120 -1.04 2.24 5.35
CA ILE A 120 -0.15 2.93 4.41
C ILE A 120 -1.03 3.59 3.34
N ALA A 121 -0.77 4.84 3.04
CA ALA A 121 -1.46 5.61 2.00
C ALA A 121 -0.48 6.54 1.29
N TYR A 122 -0.85 6.94 0.07
CA TYR A 122 -0.13 7.98 -0.66
C TYR A 122 -0.88 9.30 -0.52
N ASP A 123 -0.20 10.28 0.07
CA ASP A 123 -0.60 11.68 0.09
C ASP A 123 -0.29 12.30 -1.27
N SER A 124 -1.31 12.86 -1.92
CA SER A 124 -1.20 13.41 -3.27
C SER A 124 -1.15 14.93 -3.32
N THR A 125 -1.29 15.60 -2.19
CA THR A 125 -0.99 17.03 -2.08
C THR A 125 0.49 17.22 -1.80
N ASP A 126 1.05 16.38 -0.93
CA ASP A 126 2.46 16.46 -0.54
C ASP A 126 3.37 15.51 -1.35
N ASP A 127 2.77 14.68 -2.21
CA ASP A 127 3.44 13.66 -3.04
C ASP A 127 4.25 12.61 -2.24
N GLN A 128 3.81 12.33 -1.01
CA GLN A 128 4.51 11.47 -0.05
C GLN A 128 3.81 10.12 0.18
N LEU A 129 4.62 9.07 0.40
CA LEU A 129 4.11 7.82 0.96
C LEU A 129 4.09 7.94 2.49
N GLN A 130 2.94 7.75 3.13
CA GLN A 130 2.80 7.87 4.58
C GLN A 130 2.30 6.57 5.21
N ALA A 131 2.75 6.29 6.43
CA ALA A 131 2.20 5.24 7.28
C ALA A 131 1.62 5.82 8.56
N TYR A 132 0.49 5.27 9.00
CA TYR A 132 -0.05 5.58 10.31
C TYR A 132 0.65 4.72 11.37
N ILE A 133 1.48 5.34 12.20
CA ILE A 133 2.29 4.68 13.22
C ILE A 133 2.06 5.39 14.56
N ALA A 134 1.77 4.62 15.59
CA ALA A 134 1.60 5.10 16.96
C ALA A 134 0.62 6.30 17.10
N GLY A 135 -0.42 6.36 16.27
CA GLY A 135 -1.42 7.41 16.33
C GLY A 135 -1.23 8.60 15.37
N THR A 136 -0.16 8.60 14.56
CA THR A 136 0.21 9.73 13.70
C THR A 136 0.55 9.24 12.29
N TRP A 137 0.22 10.03 11.27
CA TRP A 137 0.73 9.81 9.91
C TRP A 137 2.19 10.27 9.84
N ILE A 138 3.07 9.35 9.46
CA ILE A 138 4.51 9.57 9.34
C ILE A 138 4.89 9.32 7.88
N GLU A 139 5.63 10.25 7.29
CA GLU A 139 6.23 10.10 5.97
C GLU A 139 7.25 8.96 5.97
N LEU A 140 7.19 8.11 4.95
CA LEU A 140 8.08 6.96 4.76
C LEU A 140 9.25 7.27 3.81
N GLU A 141 9.58 8.55 3.61
CA GLU A 141 10.66 8.95 2.72
C GLU A 141 11.98 8.21 3.03
N SER A 142 12.66 7.87 1.94
CA SER A 142 13.91 7.11 1.88
C SER A 142 15.04 7.79 2.67
N ALA A 143 15.65 7.01 3.56
CA ALA A 143 16.98 7.29 4.12
C ALA A 143 17.97 7.71 3.01
N GLY A 144 18.61 8.87 3.16
CA GLY A 144 19.70 9.28 2.29
C GLY A 144 20.14 10.73 2.42
N MET A 145 19.21 11.63 2.73
CA MET A 145 19.54 13.00 3.11
C MET A 145 18.95 13.28 4.49
N VAL A 146 19.81 13.73 5.40
CA VAL A 146 19.35 14.39 6.61
C VAL A 146 18.80 15.73 6.13
N ASP A 147 17.49 15.92 6.24
CA ASP A 147 16.90 17.24 6.07
C ASP A 147 17.44 18.13 7.19
N ILE A 148 18.20 19.14 6.79
CA ILE A 148 18.81 20.13 7.68
C ILE A 148 18.27 21.54 7.42
N SER A 149 17.22 21.65 6.58
CA SER A 149 16.70 22.94 6.12
C SER A 149 16.17 23.82 7.24
N ASP A 150 15.77 23.23 8.37
CA ASP A 150 15.33 23.95 9.58
C ASP A 150 16.44 24.17 10.64
N ASP A 151 17.61 23.56 10.49
CA ASP A 151 18.69 23.58 11.49
C ASP A 151 19.78 24.62 11.17
N THR A 152 19.55 25.85 11.57
CA THR A 152 20.41 27.04 11.29
C THR A 152 21.83 27.04 11.88
N ASN A 153 22.28 26.00 12.60
CA ASN A 153 23.53 26.02 13.39
C ASN A 153 24.40 24.74 13.29
N LEU A 154 24.35 24.01 12.18
CA LEU A 154 25.18 22.82 12.01
C LEU A 154 26.66 23.15 11.82
N THR A 155 27.51 22.60 12.70
CA THR A 155 28.97 22.62 12.51
C THR A 155 29.37 21.37 11.73
N ALA A 156 29.83 21.53 10.49
CA ALA A 156 30.34 20.42 9.70
C ALA A 156 31.62 19.83 10.34
N GLY A 157 31.59 18.52 10.65
CA GLY A 157 32.79 17.77 11.03
C GLY A 157 33.70 17.47 9.83
N THR A 158 34.88 16.89 10.06
CA THR A 158 35.79 16.45 8.99
C THR A 158 35.10 15.43 8.06
N GLY A 159 35.03 15.77 6.77
CA GLY A 159 34.41 14.93 5.73
C GLY A 159 32.98 15.31 5.36
N ILE A 160 32.42 16.37 5.95
CA ILE A 160 31.08 16.89 5.62
C ILE A 160 31.22 18.14 4.74
N THR A 161 30.62 18.11 3.55
CA THR A 161 30.52 19.26 2.63
C THR A 161 29.07 19.75 2.61
N ILE A 162 28.80 20.93 3.14
CA ILE A 162 27.50 21.60 3.05
C ILE A 162 27.51 22.44 1.77
N THR A 163 26.70 22.07 0.78
CA THR A 163 26.53 22.82 -0.47
C THR A 163 25.05 23.07 -0.65
N GLY A 164 24.54 24.22 -0.24
CA GLY A 164 23.10 24.47 -0.35
C GLY A 164 22.61 25.73 0.33
N ASP A 165 23.08 26.00 1.55
CA ASP A 165 22.61 27.18 2.28
C ASP A 165 23.67 28.27 2.27
N THR A 166 23.30 29.40 1.71
CA THR A 166 24.15 30.58 1.58
C THR A 166 24.61 31.01 2.98
N VAL A 167 25.90 30.84 3.30
CA VAL A 167 26.52 31.53 4.43
C VAL A 167 26.68 33.00 4.04
N ALA A 168 25.67 33.80 4.36
CA ALA A 168 25.76 35.25 4.25
C ALA A 168 26.63 35.80 5.40
N VAL A 169 27.95 35.81 5.21
CA VAL A 169 28.84 36.67 6.01
C VAL A 169 28.77 38.08 5.43
N GLN A 170 27.93 38.93 6.01
CA GLN A 170 27.78 40.32 5.53
C GLN A 170 29.06 41.14 5.70
N ASP A 171 29.88 40.87 6.72
CA ASP A 171 31.08 41.67 6.99
C ASP A 171 32.19 40.82 7.62
N ILE A 172 33.16 40.36 6.83
CA ILE A 172 34.47 39.96 7.39
C ILE A 172 35.50 41.10 7.27
N TYR A 173 35.21 42.21 6.57
CA TYR A 173 36.30 43.10 6.15
C TYR A 173 36.25 44.59 6.49
N VAL A 174 35.22 45.16 7.13
CA VAL A 174 35.37 46.55 7.61
C VAL A 174 34.57 46.80 8.88
N LEU A 175 35.24 47.12 9.97
CA LEU A 175 34.64 47.82 11.11
C LEU A 175 34.04 49.14 10.58
N THR A 176 32.78 49.41 10.87
CA THR A 176 32.11 50.67 10.55
C THR A 176 32.39 51.75 11.60
N ALA A 177 31.96 53.00 11.34
CA ALA A 177 32.18 54.12 12.26
C ALA A 177 31.43 53.89 13.59
N GLY A 178 32.19 53.81 14.69
CA GLY A 178 31.65 53.59 16.03
C GLY A 178 31.92 52.19 16.59
N ASP A 179 32.43 51.27 15.77
CA ASP A 179 32.80 49.94 16.24
C ASP A 179 34.02 49.99 17.18
N THR A 180 34.01 49.15 18.21
CA THR A 180 35.10 48.99 19.18
C THR A 180 35.62 47.57 19.12
N MET A 181 36.92 47.40 18.93
CA MET A 181 37.58 46.10 19.11
C MET A 181 38.05 45.96 20.55
N THR A 182 37.77 44.81 21.16
CA THR A 182 38.44 44.35 22.38
C THR A 182 39.42 43.24 22.03
N GLY A 183 40.72 43.47 22.21
CA GLY A 183 41.80 42.53 21.88
C GLY A 183 42.91 43.13 21.03
N ASN A 184 43.88 42.30 20.64
CA ASN A 184 45.02 42.73 19.82
C ASN A 184 44.68 42.62 18.33
N LEU A 185 44.96 43.69 17.58
CA LEU A 185 44.97 43.66 16.11
C LEU A 185 46.41 43.36 15.64
N ASN A 186 46.64 42.18 15.05
CA ASN A 186 47.92 41.83 14.41
C ASN A 186 47.84 42.17 12.91
N VAL A 187 48.79 42.95 12.40
CA VAL A 187 48.82 43.40 11.01
C VAL A 187 50.17 43.05 10.42
N ASP A 188 50.20 42.09 9.50
CA ASP A 188 51.45 41.52 8.98
C ASP A 188 52.20 42.44 8.00
N ALA A 189 51.58 43.55 7.57
CA ALA A 189 52.17 44.49 6.61
C ALA A 189 52.02 45.96 7.03
N GLN A 190 50.87 46.58 6.76
CA GLN A 190 50.64 48.01 6.99
C GLN A 190 49.23 48.27 7.55
N MET A 191 49.17 48.97 8.69
CA MET A 191 47.93 49.53 9.21
C MET A 191 47.83 50.99 8.76
N VAL A 192 46.76 51.33 8.04
CA VAL A 192 46.43 52.73 7.71
C VAL A 192 45.34 53.18 8.67
N ILE A 193 45.68 54.08 9.58
CA ILE A 193 44.72 54.71 10.50
C ILE A 193 44.43 56.12 9.97
N GLY A 194 43.17 56.41 9.67
CA GLY A 194 42.72 57.71 9.18
C GLY A 194 42.51 57.77 7.66
N SER A 195 41.73 58.74 7.20
CA SER A 195 41.53 59.00 5.76
C SER A 195 42.70 59.82 5.23
N GLN A 196 43.23 59.45 4.06
CA GLN A 196 44.34 60.17 3.41
C GLN A 196 43.91 61.53 2.79
N SER A 197 42.80 62.12 3.23
CA SER A 197 42.18 63.29 2.57
C SER A 197 41.90 64.51 3.46
N ALA A 198 42.34 64.55 4.72
CA ALA A 198 42.28 65.78 5.52
C ALA A 198 43.56 66.00 6.33
N PRO A 199 44.14 67.22 6.35
CA PRO A 199 45.32 67.50 7.12
C PRO A 199 44.95 67.61 8.61
N GLU A 200 45.70 66.89 9.43
CA GLU A 200 45.73 66.96 10.90
C GLU A 200 44.57 66.30 11.65
N VAL A 201 44.59 64.96 11.65
CA VAL A 201 44.19 64.21 12.86
C VAL A 201 45.48 63.81 13.56
N SER A 202 45.78 64.46 14.68
CA SER A 202 46.88 64.05 15.56
C SER A 202 46.60 62.65 16.10
N ILE A 203 47.41 61.67 15.69
CA ILE A 203 47.39 60.35 16.32
C ILE A 203 48.11 60.51 17.67
N ILE A 204 47.35 60.51 18.77
CA ILE A 204 47.92 60.41 20.11
C ILE A 204 48.11 58.92 20.41
N LEU A 205 49.31 58.41 20.19
CA LEU A 205 49.73 57.12 20.74
C LEU A 205 50.19 57.36 22.18
N ASP A 206 49.34 57.05 23.15
CA ASP A 206 49.81 56.92 24.53
C ASP A 206 50.50 55.56 24.67
N LEU A 207 51.81 55.55 24.46
CA LEU A 207 52.65 54.39 24.71
C LEU A 207 53.05 54.40 26.18
N SER A 208 52.22 53.82 27.04
CA SER A 208 52.66 53.48 28.39
C SER A 208 53.64 52.31 28.30
N ALA A 209 54.88 52.52 28.77
CA ALA A 209 55.90 51.48 28.90
C ALA A 209 55.53 50.46 30.00
#